data_AF-A0A841V1E4-F1
#
_entry.id   AF-A0A841V1E4-F1
#
_cell.length_a   1.000
_cell.length_b   1.000
_cell.length_c   1.000
_cell.angle_alpha   90.00
_cell.angle_beta   90.00
_cell.angle_gamma   90.00
#
_symmetry.space_group_name_H-M   'P 1'
#
loop_
_entity.id
_entity.type
_entity.pdbx_description
1 polymer ?
#
loop_
_entity_poly.entity_id
_entity_poly.type
_entity_poly.pdbx_seq_one_letter_code
_entity_poly.pdbx_strand_id
1 'polypeptide(L)'
;MKDNTPKVKSLKPYLQHLPQDASEAIVSTNFAPYLISYLGFSTTERIPEYDTGGGGITDFATRRNLENDIFLQTKSNPFLLIELKGRDINLTENSPSYKATVNQLKRQLLGNNCQAAQWGIITNGSHIQLFRKHGKII
;
A
#
# COMPACT_ATOMS: atom_id res chain seq x y z
N MET A 1 -6.03 -19.14 12.73
CA MET A 1 -5.94 -20.04 11.55
C MET A 1 -4.56 -19.90 10.92
N LYS A 2 -3.94 -21.00 10.47
CA LYS A 2 -2.68 -20.91 9.72
C LYS A 2 -2.98 -20.33 8.33
N ASP A 3 -2.36 -19.21 7.99
CA ASP A 3 -2.43 -18.63 6.66
C ASP A 3 -1.69 -19.53 5.67
N ASN A 4 -2.45 -20.22 4.83
CA ASN A 4 -1.94 -21.12 3.79
C ASN A 4 -1.83 -20.41 2.42
N THR A 5 -1.95 -19.09 2.37
CA THR A 5 -1.84 -18.34 1.11
C THR A 5 -0.43 -18.54 0.55
N PRO A 6 -0.29 -19.00 -0.71
CA PRO A 6 1.01 -19.13 -1.35
C PRO A 6 1.74 -17.78 -1.34
N LYS A 7 2.88 -17.71 -0.66
CA LYS A 7 3.68 -16.49 -0.63
C LYS A 7 4.37 -16.29 -1.97
N VAL A 8 4.20 -15.11 -2.55
CA VAL A 8 4.98 -14.68 -3.70
C VAL A 8 6.45 -14.65 -3.31
N LYS A 9 7.30 -15.40 -4.04
CA LYS A 9 8.75 -15.49 -3.80
C LYS A 9 9.57 -14.55 -4.67
N SER A 10 8.97 -13.98 -5.71
CA SER A 10 9.61 -13.03 -6.62
C SER A 10 8.58 -12.11 -7.25
N LEU A 11 8.88 -10.82 -7.30
CA LEU A 11 8.06 -9.81 -8.00
C LEU A 11 8.40 -9.67 -9.48
N LYS A 12 9.53 -10.24 -9.92
CA LYS A 12 10.04 -10.13 -11.29
C LYS A 12 8.98 -10.45 -12.37
N PRO A 13 8.24 -11.57 -12.34
CA PRO A 13 7.29 -11.87 -13.41
C PRO A 13 6.17 -10.83 -13.48
N TYR A 14 5.69 -10.32 -12.35
CA TYR A 14 4.63 -9.32 -12.33
C TYR A 14 5.11 -7.95 -12.84
N LEU A 15 6.36 -7.59 -12.55
CA LEU A 15 6.98 -6.38 -13.10
C LEU A 15 7.24 -6.47 -14.61
N GLN A 16 7.67 -7.63 -15.11
CA GLN A 16 7.98 -7.83 -16.53
C GLN A 16 6.73 -7.80 -17.42
N HIS A 17 5.58 -8.23 -16.91
CA HIS A 17 4.32 -8.22 -17.65
C HIS A 17 3.49 -6.96 -17.44
N LEU A 18 3.92 -6.05 -16.55
CA LEU A 18 3.28 -4.76 -16.39
C LEU A 18 3.57 -3.92 -17.64
N PRO A 19 2.56 -3.38 -18.36
CA PRO A 19 2.78 -2.46 -19.47
C PRO A 19 3.58 -1.23 -19.04
N GLN A 20 4.28 -0.58 -19.98
CA GLN A 20 5.08 0.62 -19.67
C GLN A 20 4.19 1.83 -19.36
N ASP A 21 3.03 1.89 -19.98
CA ASP A 21 1.95 2.87 -19.86
C ASP A 21 0.80 2.37 -18.97
N ALA A 22 1.08 1.39 -18.10
CA ALA A 22 0.08 0.81 -17.23
C ALA A 22 -0.59 1.88 -16.36
N SER A 23 -1.90 2.06 -16.51
CA SER A 23 -2.69 2.94 -15.65
C SER A 23 -2.67 2.45 -14.20
N GLU A 24 -3.04 3.31 -13.25
CA GLU A 24 -3.13 2.96 -11.83
C GLU A 24 -4.01 1.72 -11.60
N ALA A 25 -5.13 1.57 -12.34
CA ALA A 25 -5.99 0.39 -12.29
C ALA A 25 -5.28 -0.90 -12.71
N ILE A 26 -4.42 -0.83 -13.74
CA ILE A 26 -3.60 -1.96 -14.19
C ILE A 26 -2.52 -2.28 -13.16
N VAL A 27 -1.88 -1.27 -12.55
CA VAL A 27 -0.91 -1.47 -11.45
C VAL A 27 -1.58 -2.12 -10.24
N SER A 28 -2.75 -1.63 -9.86
CA SER A 28 -3.55 -2.13 -8.75
C SER A 28 -3.99 -3.57 -8.96
N THR A 29 -4.37 -3.95 -10.19
CA THR A 29 -4.86 -5.32 -10.47
C THR A 29 -3.71 -6.32 -10.68
N ASN A 30 -2.68 -5.93 -11.44
CA ASN A 30 -1.68 -6.87 -11.96
C ASN A 30 -0.36 -6.89 -11.17
N PHE A 31 -0.16 -5.95 -10.25
CA PHE A 31 1.08 -5.86 -9.47
C PHE A 31 0.84 -5.79 -7.96
N ALA A 32 -0.02 -4.88 -7.47
CA ALA A 32 -0.16 -4.62 -6.05
C ALA A 32 -0.52 -5.85 -5.19
N PRO A 33 -1.44 -6.75 -5.59
CA PRO A 33 -1.74 -7.98 -4.87
C PRO A 33 -0.52 -8.85 -4.61
N TYR A 34 0.39 -8.91 -5.58
CA TYR A 34 1.59 -9.72 -5.52
C TYR A 34 2.69 -9.05 -4.69
N LEU A 35 2.81 -7.71 -4.76
CA LEU A 35 3.64 -6.93 -3.85
C LEU A 35 3.21 -7.16 -2.39
N ILE A 36 1.91 -7.07 -2.10
CA ILE A 36 1.37 -7.27 -0.75
C ILE A 36 1.66 -8.69 -0.24
N SER A 37 1.46 -9.70 -1.09
CA SER A 37 1.80 -11.10 -0.76
C SER A 37 3.31 -11.30 -0.55
N TYR A 38 4.16 -10.63 -1.34
CA TYR A 38 5.62 -10.69 -1.20
C TYR A 38 6.10 -10.03 0.10
N LEU A 39 5.47 -8.93 0.51
CA LEU A 39 5.63 -8.32 1.85
C LEU A 39 5.08 -9.21 2.98
N GLY A 40 4.41 -10.30 2.59
CA GLY A 40 4.01 -11.39 3.45
C GLY A 40 2.59 -11.29 3.96
N PHE A 41 1.78 -10.31 3.54
CA PHE A 41 0.40 -10.15 4.00
C PHE A 41 -0.56 -11.04 3.19
N SER A 42 -1.49 -11.67 3.89
CA SER A 42 -2.53 -12.50 3.28
C SER A 42 -3.69 -11.69 2.71
N THR A 43 -4.63 -12.37 2.05
CA THR A 43 -5.88 -11.75 1.57
C THR A 43 -6.79 -11.25 2.70
N THR A 44 -6.68 -11.82 3.91
CA THR A 44 -7.43 -11.37 5.10
C THR A 44 -6.71 -10.29 5.90
N GLU A 45 -5.47 -9.97 5.50
CA GLU A 45 -4.58 -8.99 6.12
C GLU A 45 -4.43 -7.73 5.26
N ARG A 46 -5.29 -7.55 4.25
CA ARG A 46 -5.30 -6.39 3.35
C ARG A 46 -6.72 -5.89 3.10
N ILE A 47 -6.88 -4.57 2.96
CA ILE A 47 -8.13 -3.90 2.57
C ILE A 47 -7.83 -3.00 1.37
N PRO A 48 -8.49 -3.19 0.21
CA PRO A 48 -8.44 -2.22 -0.87
C PRO A 48 -9.29 -0.98 -0.54
N GLU A 49 -8.99 0.16 -1.15
CA GLU A 49 -9.76 1.41 -1.05
C GLU A 49 -10.07 1.78 0.41
N TYR A 50 -9.02 1.81 1.24
CA TYR A 50 -9.18 1.96 2.68
C TYR A 50 -9.42 3.42 3.08
N ASP A 51 -10.55 3.69 3.74
CA ASP A 51 -10.82 4.99 4.35
C ASP A 51 -9.99 5.19 5.63
N THR A 52 -9.06 6.15 5.55
CA THR A 52 -8.17 6.49 6.66
C THR A 52 -8.85 7.30 7.76
N GLY A 53 -10.11 7.70 7.60
CA GLY A 53 -10.86 8.47 8.59
C GLY A 53 -10.40 9.93 8.65
N GLY A 54 -10.53 10.63 7.52
CA GLY A 54 -10.20 12.06 7.38
C GLY A 54 -8.87 12.37 6.69
N GLY A 55 -8.03 11.37 6.43
CA GLY A 55 -6.79 11.50 5.65
C GLY A 55 -6.96 11.24 4.15
N GLY A 56 -8.15 10.84 3.70
CA GLY A 56 -8.47 10.37 2.35
C GLY A 56 -8.55 8.86 2.24
N ILE A 57 -8.76 8.36 1.03
CA ILE A 57 -8.73 6.92 0.70
C ILE A 57 -7.32 6.56 0.26
N THR A 58 -6.78 5.44 0.73
CA THR A 58 -5.52 4.83 0.22
C THR A 58 -5.83 3.54 -0.53
N ASP A 59 -5.04 3.22 -1.56
CA ASP A 59 -5.33 2.07 -2.42
C ASP A 59 -5.34 0.75 -1.67
N PHE A 60 -4.38 0.56 -0.76
CA PHE A 60 -4.37 -0.59 0.15
C PHE A 60 -3.91 -0.22 1.54
N ALA A 61 -4.59 -0.79 2.54
CA ALA A 61 -4.10 -0.86 3.90
C ALA A 61 -3.81 -2.32 4.26
N THR A 62 -2.76 -2.58 5.05
CA THR A 62 -2.42 -3.93 5.51
C THR A 62 -2.11 -3.98 6.99
N ARG A 63 -2.40 -5.12 7.61
CA ARG A 63 -2.10 -5.41 9.02
C ARG A 63 -2.12 -6.91 9.26
N ARG A 64 -1.21 -7.40 10.09
CA ARG A 64 -1.24 -8.80 10.52
C ARG A 64 -2.51 -9.10 11.31
N ASN A 65 -3.04 -10.30 11.13
CA ASN A 65 -4.09 -10.81 11.99
C ASN A 65 -3.51 -11.16 13.38
N LEU A 66 -4.32 -10.95 14.41
CA LEU A 66 -4.08 -11.45 15.75
C LEU A 66 -5.03 -12.62 16.02
N GLU A 67 -4.81 -13.38 17.10
CA GLU A 67 -5.60 -14.58 17.43
C GLU A 67 -7.11 -14.33 17.40
N ASN A 68 -7.54 -13.18 17.93
CA ASN A 68 -8.94 -12.78 18.05
C ASN A 68 -9.28 -11.49 17.27
N ASP A 69 -8.42 -11.07 16.34
CA ASP A 69 -8.64 -9.85 15.54
C ASP A 69 -8.19 -10.07 14.10
N ILE A 70 -9.17 -10.24 13.21
CA ILE A 70 -8.97 -10.37 11.77
C ILE A 70 -9.13 -9.00 11.13
N PHE A 71 -8.06 -8.51 10.48
CA PHE A 71 -8.06 -7.15 9.93
C PHE A 71 -9.14 -6.93 8.87
N LEU A 72 -9.43 -7.94 8.04
CA LEU A 72 -10.54 -7.88 7.08
C LEU A 72 -11.91 -7.58 7.71
N GLN A 73 -12.09 -7.95 8.99
CA GLN A 73 -13.33 -7.74 9.74
C GLN A 73 -13.32 -6.40 10.48
N THR A 74 -12.20 -6.07 11.16
CA THR A 74 -12.13 -4.89 12.04
C THR A 74 -11.74 -3.60 11.32
N LYS A 75 -10.98 -3.69 10.23
CA LYS A 75 -10.66 -2.56 9.32
C LYS A 75 -10.17 -1.29 10.04
N SER A 76 -9.44 -1.45 11.14
CA SER A 76 -8.90 -0.32 11.91
C SER A 76 -7.42 -0.52 12.19
N ASN A 77 -6.72 0.59 12.38
CA ASN A 77 -5.34 0.60 12.83
C ASN A 77 -4.39 -0.23 11.94
N PRO A 78 -4.35 0.03 10.62
CA PRO A 78 -3.43 -0.65 9.73
C PRO A 78 -1.98 -0.44 10.16
N PHE A 79 -1.11 -1.37 9.80
CA PHE A 79 0.33 -1.27 10.03
C PHE A 79 1.03 -0.52 8.89
N LEU A 80 0.62 -0.81 7.65
CA LEU A 80 1.20 -0.29 6.41
C LEU A 80 0.09 0.24 5.50
N LEU A 81 0.28 1.42 4.92
CA LEU A 81 -0.52 1.93 3.81
C LEU A 81 0.27 1.84 2.49
N ILE A 82 -0.40 1.61 1.38
CA ILE A 82 0.20 1.55 0.04
C ILE A 82 -0.62 2.44 -0.88
N GLU A 83 0.04 3.48 -1.39
CA GLU A 83 -0.49 4.38 -2.40
C GLU A 83 0.14 4.03 -3.76
N LEU A 84 -0.71 3.78 -4.74
CA LEU A 84 -0.36 3.40 -6.09
C LEU A 84 -0.45 4.61 -7.01
N LYS A 85 0.32 4.56 -8.09
CA LYS A 85 0.19 5.44 -9.25
C LYS A 85 0.32 4.63 -10.53
N GLY A 86 -0.17 5.18 -11.64
CA GLY A 86 0.13 4.66 -12.97
C GLY A 86 1.64 4.66 -13.24
N ARG A 87 2.12 3.69 -14.03
CA ARG A 87 3.55 3.56 -14.35
C ARG A 87 4.08 4.73 -15.16
N ASP A 88 3.20 5.40 -15.89
CA ASP A 88 3.41 6.64 -16.62
C ASP A 88 3.62 7.86 -15.70
N ILE A 89 3.26 7.76 -14.41
CA ILE A 89 3.45 8.84 -13.45
C ILE A 89 4.90 8.94 -13.00
N ASN A 90 5.48 10.14 -13.13
CA ASN A 90 6.85 10.41 -12.70
C ASN A 90 6.96 10.48 -11.17
N LEU A 91 7.48 9.43 -10.54
CA LEU A 91 7.76 9.38 -9.10
C LEU A 91 9.22 9.68 -8.73
N THR A 92 10.00 10.24 -9.66
CA THR A 92 11.35 10.75 -9.36
C THR A 92 11.25 11.79 -8.24
N GLU A 93 12.18 11.71 -7.29
CA GLU A 93 12.22 12.62 -6.15
C GLU A 93 12.13 14.09 -6.61
N ASN A 94 11.39 14.89 -5.86
CA ASN A 94 11.12 16.30 -6.10
C ASN A 94 10.27 16.67 -7.33
N SER A 95 9.84 15.71 -8.16
CA SER A 95 8.87 15.98 -9.22
C SER A 95 7.53 16.49 -8.64
N PRO A 96 6.71 17.25 -9.40
CA PRO A 96 5.39 17.69 -8.94
C PRO A 96 4.49 16.53 -8.49
N SER A 97 4.43 15.46 -9.27
CA SER A 97 3.65 14.25 -8.97
C SER A 97 4.18 13.50 -7.75
N TYR A 98 5.50 13.43 -7.56
CA TYR A 98 6.11 12.88 -6.36
C TYR A 98 5.66 13.67 -5.12
N LYS A 99 5.83 14.99 -5.13
CA LYS A 99 5.46 15.86 -4.00
C LYS A 99 3.97 15.75 -3.66
N ALA A 100 3.11 15.72 -4.67
CA ALA A 100 1.67 15.54 -4.50
C ALA A 100 1.35 14.19 -3.84
N THR A 101 1.96 13.10 -4.31
CA THR A 101 1.73 11.74 -3.79
C THR A 101 2.27 11.58 -2.37
N VAL A 102 3.45 12.14 -2.07
CA VAL A 102 3.98 12.18 -0.70
C VAL A 102 3.05 12.96 0.22
N ASN A 103 2.56 14.13 -0.19
CA ASN A 103 1.62 14.90 0.61
C ASN A 103 0.29 14.16 0.83
N GLN A 104 -0.17 13.38 -0.15
CA GLN A 104 -1.33 12.52 -0.01
C GLN A 104 -1.09 11.41 1.02
N LEU A 105 0.00 10.65 0.88
CA LEU A 105 0.38 9.62 1.84
C LEU A 105 0.53 10.20 3.26
N LYS A 106 1.06 11.42 3.37
CA LYS A 106 1.17 12.13 4.66
C LYS A 106 -0.17 12.35 5.34
N ARG A 107 -1.17 12.82 4.59
CA ARG A 107 -2.54 13.01 5.13
C ARG A 107 -3.16 11.67 5.52
N GLN A 108 -3.05 10.66 4.66
CA GLN A 108 -3.57 9.30 4.90
C GLN A 108 -2.99 8.68 6.18
N LEU A 109 -1.68 8.73 6.36
CA LEU A 109 -0.99 8.20 7.55
C LEU A 109 -1.38 8.93 8.84
N LEU A 110 -1.91 10.15 8.76
CA LEU A 110 -2.40 10.94 9.89
C LEU A 110 -3.92 10.81 10.12
N GLY A 111 -4.62 10.02 9.30
CA GLY A 111 -6.05 9.76 9.44
C GLY A 111 -6.40 9.06 10.76
N ASN A 112 -7.64 9.28 11.24
CA ASN A 112 -8.11 8.79 12.54
C ASN A 112 -8.12 7.26 12.66
N ASN A 113 -8.25 6.55 11.53
CA ASN A 113 -8.21 5.09 11.50
C ASN A 113 -6.77 4.55 11.41
N CYS A 114 -5.76 5.41 11.25
CA CYS A 114 -4.36 5.07 11.00
C CYS A 114 -3.45 5.33 12.22
N GLN A 115 -3.99 5.28 13.44
CA GLN A 115 -3.23 5.58 14.65
C GLN A 115 -2.05 4.62 14.84
N ALA A 116 -2.25 3.33 14.56
CA ALA A 116 -1.19 2.32 14.63
C ALA A 116 -0.31 2.22 13.36
N ALA A 117 -0.58 2.99 12.32
CA ALA A 117 0.21 2.95 11.09
C ALA A 117 1.64 3.38 11.37
N GLN A 118 2.59 2.57 10.92
CA GLN A 118 4.03 2.82 11.10
C GLN A 118 4.72 3.10 9.77
N TRP A 119 4.16 2.61 8.67
CA TRP A 119 4.80 2.64 7.36
C TRP A 119 3.83 3.05 6.27
N GLY A 120 4.36 3.70 5.24
CA GLY A 120 3.67 3.95 3.98
C GLY A 120 4.56 3.57 2.80
N ILE A 121 3.98 3.05 1.73
CA ILE A 121 4.66 2.82 0.46
C ILE A 121 4.00 3.68 -0.61
N ILE A 122 4.81 4.32 -1.46
CA ILE A 122 4.36 4.85 -2.74
C ILE A 122 4.99 3.99 -3.84
N THR A 123 4.18 3.54 -4.80
CA THR A 123 4.71 2.81 -5.96
C THR A 123 3.91 2.98 -7.23
N ASN A 124 4.59 2.91 -8.36
CA ASN A 124 4.00 2.71 -9.69
C ASN A 124 4.50 1.42 -10.38
N GLY A 125 4.99 0.47 -9.59
CA GLY A 125 5.69 -0.72 -10.06
C GLY A 125 7.17 -0.49 -10.39
N SER A 126 7.52 0.60 -11.08
CA SER A 126 8.93 0.89 -11.43
C SER A 126 9.70 1.56 -10.31
N HIS A 127 9.04 2.43 -9.55
CA HIS A 127 9.57 3.04 -8.34
C HIS A 127 8.83 2.46 -7.13
N ILE A 128 9.57 2.11 -6.08
CA ILE A 128 9.02 1.73 -4.77
C ILE A 128 9.77 2.55 -3.72
N GLN A 129 9.03 3.34 -2.95
CA GLN A 129 9.58 4.18 -1.90
C GLN A 129 8.87 3.86 -0.58
N LEU A 130 9.66 3.67 0.48
CA LEU A 130 9.18 3.36 1.82
C LEU A 130 9.32 4.59 2.72
N PHE A 131 8.25 4.92 3.43
CA PHE A 131 8.16 6.04 4.36
C PHE A 131 7.88 5.51 5.76
N ARG A 132 8.53 6.09 6.77
CA ARG A 132 8.32 5.76 8.18
C ARG A 132 7.54 6.87 8.87
N LYS A 133 6.46 6.52 9.55
CA LYS A 133 5.73 7.45 10.42
C LYS A 133 6.41 7.50 11.79
N HIS A 134 6.94 8.67 12.12
CA HIS A 134 7.50 9.02 13.42
C HIS A 134 6.55 9.95 14.17
N GLY A 135 5.62 9.38 14.94
CA GLY A 135 4.58 10.16 15.61
C GLY A 135 3.64 10.84 14.59
N LYS A 136 3.60 12.18 14.59
CA LYS A 136 2.85 12.98 13.59
C LYS A 136 3.71 13.43 12.38
N ILE A 137 4.98 13.02 12.34
CA ILE A 137 5.93 13.41 11.29
C ILE A 137 6.22 12.18 10.44
N ILE A 138 6.32 12.40 9.12
CA ILE A 138 6.64 11.38 8.12
C ILE A 138 7.81 11.90 7.29
#